data_AF-A0A7C5G0B3-F1
#
_entry.id   AF-A0A7C5G0B3-F1
#
_cell.length_a   1.000
_cell.length_b   1.000
_cell.length_c   1.000
_cell.angle_alpha   90.00
_cell.angle_beta   90.00
_cell.angle_gamma   90.00
#
_symmetry.space_group_name_H-M   'P 1'
#
loop_
_entity.id
_entity.type
_entity.pdbx_description
1 polymer ?
#
loop_
_entity_poly.entity_id
_entity_poly.type
_entity_poly.pdbx_seq_one_letter_code
_entity_poly.pdbx_strand_id
1 'polypeptide(L)'
;MIVLRLAHFNTKRILRHRCLRWTLAILPLVVAIARAVFAGSGPVLIAARLCPVACALLIAAVLYTQWAVDSSSGLVTGFHSTPLSRRALAVSRVLSGLLILTAQVTLFAAILLARFRG
;
A
#
# COMPACT_ATOMS: atom_id res chain seq x y z
N MET A 1 0.98 3.01 -22.98
CA MET A 1 0.57 4.22 -22.23
C MET A 1 -0.73 4.07 -21.44
N ILE A 2 -1.77 3.40 -21.97
CA ILE A 2 -3.07 3.24 -21.29
C ILE A 2 -2.97 2.60 -19.89
N VAL A 3 -2.17 1.54 -19.74
CA VAL A 3 -1.97 0.85 -18.44
C VAL A 3 -1.39 1.78 -17.37
N LEU A 4 -0.47 2.67 -17.76
CA LEU A 4 0.16 3.62 -16.85
C LEU A 4 -0.84 4.69 -16.36
N ARG A 5 -1.70 5.18 -17.26
CA ARG A 5 -2.78 6.11 -16.91
C ARG A 5 -3.81 5.45 -15.99
N LEU A 6 -4.13 4.17 -16.24
CA LEU A 6 -5.03 3.38 -15.41
C LEU A 6 -4.45 3.14 -14.01
N ALA A 7 -3.16 2.82 -13.92
CA ALA A 7 -2.44 2.68 -12.67
C ALA A 7 -2.43 4.02 -11.89
N HIS A 8 -2.14 5.13 -12.57
CA HIS A 8 -2.17 6.46 -11.94
C HIS A 8 -3.58 6.82 -11.41
N PHE A 9 -4.62 6.54 -12.20
CA PHE A 9 -6.01 6.75 -11.79
C PHE A 9 -6.36 5.92 -10.55
N ASN A 10 -6.01 4.64 -10.53
CA ASN A 10 -6.20 3.75 -9.38
C ASN A 10 -5.47 4.27 -8.14
N THR A 11 -4.19 4.64 -8.26
CA THR A 11 -3.41 5.17 -7.15
C THR A 11 -4.01 6.46 -6.59
N LYS A 12 -4.46 7.38 -7.47
CA LYS A 12 -5.13 8.62 -7.04
C LYS A 12 -6.44 8.35 -6.31
N ARG A 13 -7.19 7.32 -6.73
CA ARG A 13 -8.45 6.93 -6.08
C ARG A 13 -8.21 6.32 -4.69
N ILE A 14 -7.19 5.46 -4.56
CA ILE A 14 -6.74 4.90 -3.26
C ILE A 14 -6.38 6.04 -2.30
N LEU A 15 -5.58 7.01 -2.77
CA LEU A 15 -5.14 8.15 -1.96
C LEU A 15 -6.26 9.13 -1.60
N ARG A 16 -7.38 9.15 -2.34
CA ARG A 16 -8.55 9.99 -2.01
C ARG A 16 -9.53 9.31 -1.06
N HIS A 17 -9.57 7.98 -1.05
CA HIS A 17 -10.54 7.25 -0.25
C HIS A 17 -10.16 7.26 1.24
N ARG A 18 -11.02 7.82 2.10
CA ARG A 18 -10.74 8.00 3.54
C ARG A 18 -10.32 6.70 4.22
N CYS A 19 -11.03 5.60 4.01
CA CYS A 19 -10.68 4.31 4.62
C CYS A 19 -9.28 3.84 4.20
N LEU A 20 -8.96 3.90 2.91
CA LEU A 20 -7.67 3.42 2.38
C LEU A 20 -6.50 4.29 2.87
N ARG A 21 -6.71 5.61 2.99
CA ARG A 21 -5.72 6.50 3.61
C ARG A 21 -5.41 6.12 5.05
N TRP A 22 -6.45 5.83 5.85
CA TRP A 22 -6.27 5.40 7.23
C TRP A 22 -5.54 4.06 7.30
N THR A 23 -5.90 3.08 6.45
CA THR A 23 -5.18 1.81 6.36
C THR A 23 -3.70 2.02 6.04
N LEU A 24 -3.38 2.91 5.11
CA LEU A 24 -1.99 3.23 4.74
C LEU A 24 -1.22 3.99 5.84
N ALA A 25 -1.91 4.75 6.67
CA ALA A 25 -1.31 5.53 7.75
C ALA A 25 -1.11 4.72 9.04
N ILE A 26 -1.89 3.66 9.27
CA ILE A 26 -1.80 2.84 10.49
C ILE A 26 -0.43 2.21 10.64
N LEU A 27 0.09 1.58 9.57
CA LEU A 27 1.37 0.87 9.65
C LEU A 27 2.54 1.78 10.08
N PRO A 28 2.80 2.92 9.42
CA PRO A 28 3.88 3.80 9.84
C PRO A 28 3.64 4.46 11.20
N LEU A 29 2.38 4.71 11.57
CA LEU A 29 2.03 5.22 12.89
C LEU A 29 2.38 4.21 13.99
N VAL A 30 1.98 2.95 13.81
CA VAL A 30 2.28 1.85 14.75
C VAL A 30 3.78 1.67 14.88
N VAL A 31 4.52 1.74 13.78
CA VAL A 31 5.99 1.66 13.80
C VAL A 31 6.62 2.83 14.54
N ALA A 32 6.15 4.06 14.30
CA ALA A 32 6.65 5.24 14.98
C ALA A 32 6.40 5.17 16.50
N ILE A 33 5.21 4.71 16.91
CA ILE A 33 4.85 4.50 18.32
C ILE A 33 5.69 3.39 18.93
N ALA A 34 5.82 2.24 18.25
CA ALA A 34 6.65 1.13 18.72
C ALA A 34 8.11 1.57 18.89
N ARG A 35 8.64 2.40 17.97
CA ARG A 35 9.97 2.99 18.12
C ARG A 35 10.08 3.90 19.35
N ALA A 36 9.07 4.74 19.60
CA ALA A 36 9.07 5.65 20.75
C ALA A 36 9.00 4.90 22.08
N VAL A 37 8.21 3.82 22.14
CA VAL A 37 8.01 3.01 23.36
C VAL A 37 9.18 2.05 23.59
N PHE A 38 9.69 1.40 22.55
CA PHE A 38 10.73 0.38 22.63
C PHE A 38 12.10 0.92 22.20
N ALA A 39 12.59 1.96 22.88
CA ALA A 39 13.90 2.57 22.63
C ALA A 39 15.11 1.61 22.76
N GLY A 40 14.92 0.36 23.22
CA GLY A 40 15.93 -0.69 23.26
C GLY A 40 16.34 -1.25 21.88
N SER A 41 17.50 -1.91 21.80
CA SER A 41 18.12 -2.42 20.57
C SER A 41 17.57 -3.77 20.08
N GLY A 42 17.05 -4.61 20.97
CA GLY A 42 16.49 -5.94 20.65
C GLY A 42 15.23 -5.95 19.75
N PRO A 43 14.18 -5.16 20.04
CA PRO A 43 12.91 -5.21 19.29
C PRO A 43 12.99 -4.59 17.90
N VAL A 44 14.01 -3.76 17.63
CA VAL A 44 14.18 -3.08 16.32
C VAL A 44 14.54 -4.05 15.20
N LEU A 45 15.41 -5.04 15.48
CA LEU A 45 15.81 -6.07 14.51
C LEU A 45 14.65 -7.00 14.16
N ILE A 46 13.82 -7.33 15.15
CA ILE A 46 12.61 -8.14 14.95
C ILE A 46 11.58 -7.36 14.15
N ALA A 47 11.35 -6.08 14.49
CA ALA A 47 10.46 -5.20 13.74
C ALA A 47 10.91 -5.02 12.28
N ALA A 48 12.23 -4.90 12.03
CA ALA A 48 12.77 -4.81 10.68
C ALA A 48 12.52 -6.07 9.84
N ARG A 49 12.56 -7.26 10.45
CA ARG A 49 12.27 -8.54 9.78
C ARG A 49 10.78 -8.77 9.54
N LEU A 50 9.92 -8.32 10.46
CA LEU A 50 8.47 -8.47 10.35
C LEU A 50 7.83 -7.38 9.45
N CYS A 51 8.50 -6.24 9.28
CA CYS A 51 8.02 -5.15 8.43
C CYS A 51 7.68 -5.56 6.99
N PRO A 52 8.53 -6.26 6.21
CA PRO A 52 8.17 -6.64 4.84
C PRO A 52 6.92 -7.51 4.80
N VAL A 53 6.72 -8.39 5.79
CA VAL A 53 5.52 -9.22 5.90
C VAL A 53 4.29 -8.37 6.22
N ALA A 54 4.41 -7.45 7.20
CA ALA A 54 3.32 -6.54 7.56
C ALA A 54 2.95 -5.59 6.41
N CYS A 55 3.94 -5.06 5.68
CA CYS A 55 3.73 -4.26 4.47
C CYS A 55 3.03 -5.07 3.38
N ALA A 56 3.43 -6.33 3.15
CA ALA A 56 2.79 -7.20 2.17
C ALA A 56 1.33 -7.48 2.52
N LEU A 57 1.04 -7.78 3.80
CA LEU A 57 -0.33 -7.99 4.29
C LEU A 57 -1.19 -6.71 4.16
N LEU A 58 -0.62 -5.55 4.50
CA LEU A 58 -1.30 -4.26 4.35
C LEU A 58 -1.70 -4.01 2.90
N ILE A 59 -0.84 -4.36 1.95
CA ILE A 59 -1.09 -4.15 0.53
C ILE A 59 -2.08 -5.15 -0.02
N ALA A 60 -2.02 -6.41 0.43
CA ALA A 60 -3.06 -7.38 0.13
C ALA A 60 -4.43 -6.86 0.61
N ALA A 61 -4.50 -6.28 1.80
CA ALA A 61 -5.72 -5.68 2.33
C ALA A 61 -6.17 -4.44 1.53
N VAL A 62 -5.24 -3.56 1.12
CA VAL A 62 -5.53 -2.40 0.25
C VAL A 62 -6.03 -2.83 -1.13
N LEU A 63 -5.40 -3.83 -1.75
CA LEU A 63 -5.81 -4.37 -3.04
C LEU A 63 -7.18 -5.06 -2.94
N TYR A 64 -7.42 -5.80 -1.85
CA TYR A 64 -8.70 -6.45 -1.60
C TYR A 64 -9.83 -5.43 -1.38
N THR A 65 -9.61 -4.43 -0.53
CA THR A 65 -10.59 -3.37 -0.28
C THR A 65 -10.86 -2.55 -1.54
N GLN A 66 -9.84 -2.27 -2.35
CA GLN A 66 -10.04 -1.65 -3.66
C GLN A 66 -10.87 -2.55 -4.59
N TRP A 67 -10.59 -3.86 -4.63
CA TRP A 67 -11.38 -4.80 -5.42
C TRP A 67 -12.84 -4.85 -4.96
N ALA A 68 -13.09 -4.91 -3.65
CA ALA A 68 -14.43 -4.91 -3.09
C ALA A 68 -15.19 -3.62 -3.43
N VAL A 69 -14.55 -2.45 -3.30
CA VAL A 69 -15.13 -1.15 -3.69
C VAL A 69 -15.40 -1.08 -5.18
N ASP A 70 -14.48 -1.55 -6.03
CA ASP A 70 -14.66 -1.58 -7.48
C ASP A 70 -15.80 -2.51 -7.90
N SER A 71 -15.96 -3.63 -7.19
CA SER A 71 -17.02 -4.59 -7.46
C SER A 71 -18.38 -4.07 -7.02
N SER A 72 -18.47 -3.43 -5.85
CA SER A 72 -19.71 -2.86 -5.33
C SER A 72 -20.16 -1.62 -6.11
N SER A 73 -19.22 -0.89 -6.72
CA SER A 73 -19.51 0.29 -7.56
C SER A 73 -19.79 -0.04 -9.02
N GLY A 74 -19.80 -1.33 -9.40
CA GLY A 74 -20.07 -1.77 -10.77
C GLY A 74 -18.96 -1.39 -11.78
N LEU A 75 -17.81 -0.89 -11.31
CA LEU A 75 -16.68 -0.56 -12.17
C LEU A 75 -16.07 -1.81 -12.80
N VAL A 76 -16.05 -2.94 -12.07
CA VAL A 76 -15.56 -4.22 -12.63
C VAL A 76 -16.40 -4.65 -13.84
N THR A 77 -17.72 -4.53 -13.75
CA THR A 77 -18.66 -4.81 -14.85
C THR A 77 -18.51 -3.80 -15.98
N GLY A 78 -18.37 -2.51 -15.68
CA GLY A 78 -18.11 -1.47 -16.69
C GLY A 78 -16.78 -1.66 -17.44
N PHE A 79 -15.73 -2.13 -16.76
CA PHE A 79 -14.46 -2.47 -17.40
C PHE A 79 -14.55 -3.73 -18.27
N HIS A 80 -15.39 -4.69 -17.92
CA HIS A 80 -15.63 -5.87 -18.76
C HIS A 80 -16.32 -5.55 -20.09
N SER A 81 -17.08 -4.45 -20.16
CA SER A 81 -17.68 -3.95 -21.41
C SER A 81 -16.75 -3.09 -22.27
N THR A 82 -15.53 -2.78 -21.79
CA THR A 82 -14.54 -2.02 -22.56
C THR A 82 -13.54 -2.93 -23.29
N PRO A 83 -12.93 -2.50 -24.41
CA PRO A 83 -11.92 -3.29 -25.12
C PRO A 83 -10.58 -3.46 -24.34
N LEU A 84 -10.55 -3.07 -23.07
CA LEU A 84 -9.40 -3.31 -22.19
C LEU A 84 -9.30 -4.79 -21.84
N SER A 85 -8.15 -5.41 -22.14
CA SER A 85 -7.93 -6.80 -21.77
C SER A 85 -7.97 -6.98 -20.25
N ARG A 86 -8.58 -8.06 -19.75
CA ARG A 86 -8.60 -8.41 -18.31
C ARG A 86 -7.20 -8.41 -17.70
N ARG A 87 -6.19 -8.78 -18.50
CA ARG A 87 -4.77 -8.75 -18.13
C ARG A 87 -4.28 -7.32 -17.88
N ALA A 88 -4.65 -6.35 -18.71
CA ALA A 88 -4.24 -4.95 -18.53
C ALA A 88 -4.77 -4.35 -17.21
N LEU A 89 -6.01 -4.69 -16.84
CA LEU A 89 -6.59 -4.30 -15.55
C LEU A 89 -5.88 -4.94 -14.36
N ALA A 90 -5.66 -6.26 -14.41
CA ALA A 90 -4.92 -6.97 -13.37
C ALA A 90 -3.50 -6.39 -13.20
N VAL A 91 -2.78 -6.19 -14.31
CA VAL A 91 -1.43 -5.60 -14.31
C VAL A 91 -1.44 -4.20 -13.70
N SER A 92 -2.41 -3.35 -14.05
CA SER A 92 -2.50 -2.00 -13.47
C SER A 92 -2.69 -2.00 -11.95
N ARG A 93 -3.48 -2.95 -11.41
CA ARG A 93 -3.71 -3.11 -9.98
C ARG A 93 -2.45 -3.59 -9.26
N VAL A 94 -1.77 -4.60 -9.81
CA VAL A 94 -0.48 -5.08 -9.29
C VAL A 94 0.54 -3.95 -9.29
N LEU A 95 0.62 -3.15 -10.37
CA LEU A 95 1.56 -2.03 -10.46
C LEU A 95 1.29 -0.96 -9.40
N SER A 96 0.02 -0.58 -9.20
CA SER A 96 -0.38 0.34 -8.13
C SER A 96 -0.03 -0.20 -6.74
N GLY A 97 -0.28 -1.49 -6.48
CA GLY A 97 0.11 -2.15 -5.24
C GLY A 97 1.62 -2.13 -5.00
N LEU A 98 2.41 -2.38 -6.05
CA LEU A 98 3.88 -2.36 -5.99
C LEU A 98 4.42 -0.96 -5.69
N LEU A 99 3.85 0.09 -6.29
CA LEU A 99 4.23 1.48 -6.01
C LEU A 99 3.93 1.88 -4.57
N ILE A 100 2.82 1.39 -4.01
CA ILE A 100 2.48 1.62 -2.60
C ILE A 100 3.44 0.84 -1.70
N LEU A 101 3.83 -0.38 -2.07
CA LEU A 101 4.79 -1.20 -1.32
C LEU A 101 6.12 -0.49 -1.19
N THR A 102 6.67 -0.04 -2.31
CA THR A 102 7.95 0.63 -2.31
C THR A 102 7.90 1.91 -1.48
N ALA A 103 6.82 2.68 -1.56
CA ALA A 103 6.62 3.87 -0.74
C ALA A 103 6.54 3.56 0.77
N GLN A 104 5.86 2.47 1.17
CA GLN A 104 5.77 2.08 2.57
C GLN A 104 7.11 1.56 3.12
N VAL A 105 7.81 0.74 2.34
CA VAL A 105 9.15 0.23 2.72
C VAL A 105 10.16 1.37 2.84
N THR A 106 10.16 2.35 1.92
CA THR A 106 11.07 3.50 2.00
C THR A 106 10.75 4.39 3.20
N LEU A 107 9.46 4.64 3.48
CA LEU A 107 9.06 5.41 4.64
C LEU A 107 9.47 4.71 5.95
N PHE A 108 9.28 3.40 6.04
CA PHE A 108 9.73 2.60 7.18
C PHE A 108 11.25 2.65 7.37
N ALA A 109 12.01 2.47 6.28
CA ALA A 109 13.46 2.58 6.30
C ALA A 109 13.92 3.98 6.75
N ALA A 110 13.24 5.04 6.31
CA ALA A 110 13.52 6.40 6.74
C ALA A 110 13.27 6.61 8.25
N ILE A 111 12.16 6.09 8.78
CA ILE A 111 11.84 6.15 10.22
C ILE A 111 12.88 5.39 11.06
N LEU A 112 13.37 4.25 10.57
CA LEU A 112 14.46 3.51 11.20
C LEU A 112 15.79 4.27 11.13
N LEU A 113 16.17 4.76 9.96
CA LEU A 113 17.44 5.49 9.74
C LEU A 113 17.51 6.80 10.52
N ALA A 114 16.38 7.48 10.74
CA ALA A 114 16.31 8.66 11.59
C ALA A 114 16.77 8.41 13.04
N ARG A 115 16.92 7.14 13.48
CA ARG A 115 17.50 6.80 14.80
C ARG A 115 19.02 6.97 14.83
N PHE A 116 19.71 6.71 13.72
CA PHE A 116 21.18 6.73 13.67
C PHE A 116 21.77 8.12 13.41
N ARG A 117 20.91 9.12 13.20
CA ARG A 117 21.30 10.52 12.97
C ARG A 117 21.10 11.43 14.17
N GLY A 118 20.51 10.94 15.26
CA GLY A 118 20.20 11.71 16.47
C GLY A 118 20.99 11.24 17.67
#